data_AF-A0A7X4FBR0-F1
#
_entry.id   AF-A0A7X4FBR0-F1
#
_cell.length_a   1.000
_cell.length_b   1.000
_cell.length_c   1.000
_cell.angle_alpha   90.00
_cell.angle_beta   90.00
_cell.angle_gamma   90.00
#
_symmetry.space_group_name_H-M   'P 1'
#
loop_
_entity.id
_entity.type
_entity.pdbx_description
1 polymer ?
#
loop_
_entity_poly.entity_id
_entity_poly.type
_entity_poly.pdbx_seq_one_letter_code
_entity_poly.pdbx_strand_id
1 'polypeptide(L)' 'MRSNAKGRILAACEMSFKGKSNAEIAAHFNVTDSTVSRWRKLQLWIEFENELVAAYKDAALQKHQTPDADTDPA' A
#
# COMPACT_ATOMS: atom_id res chain seq x y z
N MET A 1 -24.14 -8.60 -7.41
CA MET A 1 -22.73 -8.22 -7.64
C MET A 1 -22.46 -6.84 -7.01
N ARG A 2 -21.98 -6.78 -5.76
CA ARG A 2 -21.56 -5.52 -5.09
C ARG A 2 -20.08 -5.54 -4.65
N SER A 3 -19.32 -6.56 -5.07
CA SER A 3 -17.99 -6.87 -4.51
C SER A 3 -16.79 -6.27 -5.25
N ASN A 4 -16.98 -5.65 -6.44
CA ASN A 4 -15.85 -5.23 -7.28
C ASN A 4 -15.30 -3.82 -6.97
N ALA A 5 -16.09 -2.94 -6.34
CA ALA A 5 -15.67 -1.55 -6.12
C ALA A 5 -14.64 -1.42 -4.99
N LYS A 6 -14.88 -2.08 -3.85
CA LYS A 6 -13.95 -2.06 -2.70
C LYS A 6 -12.60 -2.68 -3.07
N GLY A 7 -12.60 -3.84 -3.72
CA GLY A 7 -11.37 -4.50 -4.16
C GLY A 7 -10.53 -3.64 -5.11
N ARG A 8 -11.16 -2.90 -6.04
CA ARG A 8 -10.46 -1.95 -6.92
C ARG A 8 -9.84 -0.79 -6.16
N ILE A 9 -10.53 -0.25 -5.15
CA ILE A 9 -10.01 0.84 -4.32
C ILE A 9 -8.79 0.38 -3.52
N LEU A 10 -8.86 -0.80 -2.89
CA LEU A 10 -7.74 -1.36 -2.13
C LEU A 10 -6.53 -1.66 -3.02
N ALA A 11 -6.75 -2.28 -4.19
CA ALA A 11 -5.68 -2.54 -5.15
C ALA A 11 -5.05 -1.24 -5.70
N ALA A 12 -5.86 -0.21 -5.97
CA ALA A 12 -5.37 1.11 -6.35
C ALA A 12 -4.52 1.76 -5.24
N CYS A 13 -4.91 1.59 -3.97
CA CYS A 13 -4.15 2.05 -2.82
C CYS A 13 -2.78 1.37 -2.74
N GLU A 14 -2.73 0.05 -2.89
CA GLU A 14 -1.47 -0.70 -2.92
C GLU A 14 -0.55 -0.26 -4.08
N MET A 15 -1.11 -0.01 -5.27
CA MET A 15 -0.33 0.52 -6.40
C MET A 15 0.25 1.91 -6.09
N SER A 16 -0.54 2.79 -5.48
CA SER A 16 -0.07 4.12 -5.05
C SER A 16 1.05 4.00 -4.02
N PHE A 17 0.91 3.12 -3.04
CA PHE A 17 1.93 2.86 -2.03
C PHE A 17 3.24 2.36 -2.65
N LYS A 18 3.17 1.58 -3.75
CA LYS A 18 4.31 1.16 -4.56
C LYS A 18 4.88 2.25 -5.50
N GLY A 19 4.42 3.50 -5.36
CA GLY A 19 4.91 4.65 -6.11
C GLY A 19 4.25 4.90 -7.45
N LYS A 20 3.12 4.24 -7.77
CA LYS A 20 2.39 4.48 -9.02
C LYS A 20 1.63 5.81 -8.99
N SER A 21 1.70 6.54 -10.09
CA SER A 21 0.95 7.78 -10.30
C SER A 21 -0.55 7.50 -10.49
N ASN A 22 -1.39 8.51 -10.27
CA ASN A 22 -2.83 8.35 -10.52
C ASN A 22 -3.15 8.05 -11.99
N ALA A 23 -2.36 8.56 -12.94
CA ALA A 23 -2.53 8.29 -14.35
C ALA A 23 -2.31 6.79 -14.67
N GLU A 24 -1.25 6.19 -14.10
CA GLU A 24 -0.99 4.75 -14.24
C GLU A 24 -2.08 3.90 -13.59
N ILE A 25 -2.53 4.28 -12.39
CA ILE A 25 -3.61 3.58 -11.67
C ILE A 25 -4.92 3.69 -12.47
N ALA A 26 -5.23 4.88 -12.97
CA ALA A 26 -6.43 5.14 -13.76
C ALA A 26 -6.45 4.31 -15.05
N ALA A 27 -5.32 4.25 -15.76
CA ALA A 27 -5.14 3.40 -16.94
C ALA A 27 -5.33 1.92 -16.60
N HIS A 28 -4.77 1.44 -15.49
CA HIS A 28 -4.90 0.04 -15.06
C HIS A 28 -6.35 -0.37 -14.80
N PHE A 29 -7.14 0.50 -14.16
CA PHE A 29 -8.54 0.22 -13.83
C PHE A 29 -9.54 0.68 -14.90
N ASN A 30 -9.07 1.22 -16.03
CA ASN A 30 -9.88 1.86 -17.07
C ASN A 30 -10.87 2.90 -16.50
N VAL A 31 -10.34 3.83 -15.71
CA VAL A 31 -11.08 4.96 -15.14
C VAL A 31 -10.33 6.27 -15.40
N THR A 32 -10.89 7.40 -14.96
CA THR A 32 -10.22 8.70 -15.02
C THR A 32 -9.33 8.93 -13.79
N ASP A 33 -8.29 9.76 -13.93
CA ASP A 33 -7.48 10.23 -12.79
C ASP A 33 -8.38 10.88 -11.71
N SER A 34 -9.38 11.65 -12.13
CA SER A 34 -10.38 12.25 -11.23
C SER A 34 -11.11 11.21 -10.38
N THR A 35 -11.32 10.00 -10.90
CA THR A 35 -11.93 8.89 -10.16
C THR A 35 -10.97 8.36 -9.09
N VAL A 36 -9.70 8.17 -9.42
CA VAL A 36 -8.65 7.76 -8.47
C VAL A 36 -8.46 8.80 -7.37
N SER A 37 -8.43 10.07 -7.74
CA SER A 37 -8.38 11.21 -6.80
C SER A 37 -9.56 11.23 -5.82
N ARG A 38 -10.75 10.76 -6.23
CA ARG A 38 -11.90 10.59 -5.32
C ARG A 38 -11.73 9.37 -4.42
N TRP A 39 -11.19 8.26 -4.93
CA TRP A 39 -10.93 7.07 -4.12
C TRP A 39 -9.97 7.33 -2.97
N ARG A 40 -8.91 8.12 -3.18
CA ARG A 40 -7.96 8.54 -2.14
C ARG A 40 -8.59 9.24 -0.93
N LYS A 41 -9.77 9.83 -1.09
CA LYS A 41 -10.48 10.55 -0.02
C LYS A 41 -11.42 9.65 0.78
N LEU A 42 -11.62 8.42 0.35
CA LEU A 42 -12.49 7.47 1.05
C LEU A 42 -11.80 7.01 2.33
N GLN A 43 -12.57 6.88 3.41
CA GLN A 43 -12.06 6.33 4.68
C GLN A 43 -11.38 4.98 4.50
N LEU A 44 -11.98 4.11 3.66
CA LEU A 44 -11.40 2.82 3.28
C LEU A 44 -9.97 2.92 2.72
N TRP A 45 -9.66 3.94 1.92
CA TRP A 45 -8.31 4.14 1.40
C TRP A 45 -7.37 4.56 2.53
N ILE A 46 -7.78 5.54 3.34
CA ILE A 46 -6.96 6.12 4.41
C ILE A 46 -6.61 5.05 5.46
N GLU A 47 -7.60 4.26 5.89
CA GLU A 47 -7.42 3.16 6.85
C GLU A 47 -6.43 2.13 6.30
N PHE A 48 -6.62 1.69 5.05
CA PHE A 48 -5.76 0.69 4.44
C PHE A 48 -4.33 1.20 4.17
N GLU A 49 -4.17 2.47 3.76
CA GLU A 49 -2.86 3.10 3.58
C GLU A 49 -2.09 3.16 4.90
N ASN A 50 -2.77 3.48 6.01
CA ASN A 50 -2.18 3.47 7.34
C ASN A 50 -1.72 2.06 7.75
N GLU A 51 -2.51 1.02 7.45
CA GLU A 51 -2.12 -0.37 7.68
C GLU A 51 -0.89 -0.79 6.87
N LEU A 52 -0.81 -0.40 5.59
CA LEU A 52 0.36 -0.65 4.75
C LEU A 52 1.61 0.04 5.30
N VAL A 53 1.48 1.29 5.73
CA VAL A 53 2.59 2.04 6.36
C VAL A 53 3.03 1.38 7.67
N ALA A 54 2.10 0.94 8.51
CA ALA A 54 2.42 0.26 9.77
C ALA A 54 3.16 -1.05 9.52
N ALA A 55 2.63 -1.91 8.65
CA ALA A 55 3.27 -3.18 8.28
C ALA A 55 4.67 -2.97 7.68
N TYR A 56 4.85 -1.94 6.85
CA TYR A 56 6.16 -1.62 6.29
C TYR A 56 7.17 -1.17 7.39
N LYS A 57 6.72 -0.35 8.35
CA LYS A 57 7.56 0.08 9.48
C LYS A 57 7.96 -1.11 10.36
N ASP A 58 7.02 -2.00 10.66
CA ASP A 58 7.29 -3.19 11.47
C ASP A 58 8.29 -4.12 10.78
N ALA A 59 8.11 -4.36 9.48
CA ALA A 59 9.05 -5.16 8.69
C ALA A 59 10.44 -4.52 8.61
N ALA A 60 10.52 -3.19 8.47
CA ALA A 60 11.78 -2.46 8.49
C ALA A 60 12.46 -2.58 9.85
N LEU A 61 11.71 -2.46 10.96
CA LEU A 61 12.25 -2.58 12.31
C LEU A 61 12.80 -3.99 12.58
N GLN A 62 12.07 -5.04 12.19
CA GLN A 62 12.53 -6.43 12.31
C GLN A 62 13.83 -6.69 11.54
N LYS A 63 13.97 -6.12 10.33
CA LYS A 63 15.19 -6.20 9.53
C LYS A 63 16.41 -5.56 10.22
N HIS A 64 16.19 -4.52 11.03
CA HIS A 64 17.26 -3.86 11.80
C HIS A 64 17.50 -4.50 13.17
N GLN A 65 16.59 -5.34 13.66
CA GLN A 65 16.68 -6.03 14.94
C GLN A 65 17.27 -7.43 14.85
N THR A 66 17.62 -7.92 13.66
CA THR A 66 18.43 -9.15 13.55
C THR A 66 19.85 -8.79 13.98
N PRO A 67 20.29 -9.16 15.20
CA PRO A 67 21.67 -8.96 15.57
C PRO A 67 22.46 -9.97 14.73
N ASP A 68 23.60 -9.54 14.21
CA ASP A 68 24.64 -10.46 13.76
C ASP A 68 24.95 -11.41 14.93
N ALA A 69 24.32 -12.60 14.92
CA ALA A 69 24.67 -13.71 15.78
C ALA A 69 25.96 -14.34 15.24
N ASP A 70 27.03 -13.54 15.25
CA ASP A 70 28.38 -13.98 15.01
C ASP A 70 29.28 -13.28 16.03
N THR A 71 29.14 -13.72 17.28
CA THR A 71 30.25 -13.62 18.23
C THR A 71 30.77 -15.03 18.38
N ASP A 72 31.76 -15.32 17.55
CA ASP A 72 32.68 -16.45 17.59
C ASP A 72 33.03 -16.84 19.05
N PRO A 73 32.81 -18.10 19.46
CA PRO A 73 33.38 -18.62 20.69
C PRO A 73 34.83 -19.06 20.43
N ALA A 74 35.77 -18.15 20.71
CA ALA A 74 37.20 -18.46 20.86
C ALA A 74 37.59 -18.59 22.34
#